data_AF-A0A8W8N907-F1
#
_entry.id   AF-A0A8W8N907-F1
#
_cell.length_a   1.000
_cell.length_b   1.000
_cell.length_c   1.000
_cell.angle_alpha   90.00
_cell.angle_beta   90.00
_cell.angle_gamma   90.00
#
_symmetry.space_group_name_H-M   'P 1'
#
loop_
_entity.id
_entity.type
_entity.pdbx_description
1 polymer ?
#
loop_
_entity_poly.entity_id
_entity_poly.type
_entity_poly.pdbx_seq_one_letter_code
_entity_poly.pdbx_strand_id
1 'polypeptide(L)' 'RFPAILPILKPEEVSHRIVDAVLCNQHIIMIPRIIYIFVLLKGIFPVKVSELLSRVFGASNSMDEFKGRAAAKLD' A
#
# COMPACT_ATOMS: atom_id res chain seq x y z
N ARG A 1 0.91 13.23 -0.47
CA ARG A 1 2.07 13.96 -1.05
C ARG A 1 2.95 12.93 -1.77
N PHE A 2 3.46 13.24 -2.96
CA PHE A 2 4.17 12.33 -3.92
C PHE A 2 3.31 11.35 -4.76
N PRO A 3 2.32 11.84 -5.54
CA PRO A 3 1.48 11.00 -6.41
C PRO A 3 2.26 10.27 -7.52
N ALA A 4 3.45 10.76 -7.88
CA ALA A 4 4.32 10.11 -8.86
C ALA A 4 5.07 8.88 -8.30
N ILE A 5 5.29 8.81 -6.98
CA ILE A 5 6.03 7.72 -6.34
C ILE A 5 5.07 6.66 -5.82
N LEU A 6 3.98 7.09 -5.15
CA LEU A 6 2.91 6.22 -4.67
C LEU A 6 1.58 6.68 -5.28
N PRO A 7 1.27 6.25 -6.50
CA PRO A 7 -0.01 6.56 -7.12
C PRO A 7 -1.15 5.91 -6.33
N ILE A 8 -2.28 6.60 -6.22
CA ILE A 8 -3.52 6.03 -5.70
C ILE A 8 -3.97 4.98 -6.72
N LEU A 9 -3.99 3.71 -6.30
CA LEU A 9 -4.43 2.63 -7.17
C LEU A 9 -5.95 2.64 -7.28
N LYS A 10 -6.44 2.39 -8.50
CA LYS A 10 -7.86 2.23 -8.75
C LYS A 10 -8.30 0.80 -8.38
N PRO A 11 -9.40 0.63 -7.63
CA PRO A 11 -9.88 -0.69 -7.23
C PRO A 11 -10.09 -1.64 -8.42
N GLU A 12 -10.55 -1.11 -9.55
CA GLU A 12 -10.84 -1.89 -10.75
C GLU A 12 -9.55 -2.49 -11.32
N GLU A 13 -8.53 -1.66 -11.53
CA GLU A 13 -7.22 -2.10 -12.04
C GLU A 13 -6.56 -3.12 -11.08
N VAL A 14 -6.62 -2.86 -9.78
CA VAL A 14 -6.04 -3.74 -8.75
C VAL A 14 -6.74 -5.09 -8.75
N SER A 15 -8.07 -5.11 -8.81
CA SER A 15 -8.86 -6.34 -8.80
C SER A 15 -8.52 -7.25 -10.00
N HIS A 16 -8.42 -6.69 -11.20
CA HIS A 16 -8.00 -7.42 -12.39
C HIS A 16 -6.61 -8.05 -12.21
N ARG A 17 -5.63 -7.27 -11.74
CA ARG A 17 -4.27 -7.77 -11.51
C ARG A 17 -4.19 -8.88 -10.46
N ILE A 18 -5.05 -8.83 -9.44
CA ILE A 18 -5.16 -9.88 -8.44
C ILE A 18 -5.69 -11.17 -9.08
N VAL A 19 -6.78 -11.07 -9.87
CA VAL A 19 -7.36 -12.23 -10.57
C VAL A 19 -6.34 -12.86 -11.52
N ASP A 20 -5.64 -12.05 -12.33
CA ASP A 20 -4.62 -12.54 -13.26
C ASP A 20 -3.50 -13.30 -12.55
N ALA A 21 -3.04 -12.79 -11.42
CA ALA A 21 -2.01 -13.45 -10.64
C ALA A 21 -2.46 -14.76 -10.00
N VAL A 22 -3.73 -14.85 -9.58
CA VAL A 22 -4.29 -16.13 -9.11
C VAL A 22 -4.30 -17.14 -10.25
N LEU A 23 -4.73 -16.74 -11.45
CA LEU A 23 -4.72 -17.61 -12.64
C LEU A 23 -3.29 -18.05 -13.03
N CYS A 24 -2.31 -17.17 -12.86
CA CYS A 24 -0.89 -17.45 -13.11
C CYS A 24 -0.17 -18.16 -11.95
N ASN A 25 -0.88 -18.60 -10.89
CA ASN A 25 -0.29 -19.19 -9.69
C ASN A 25 0.82 -18.33 -9.05
N GLN A 26 0.69 -17.01 -9.14
CA GLN A 26 1.64 -16.07 -8.56
C GLN A 26 1.35 -15.87 -7.07
N HIS A 27 2.19 -16.44 -6.21
CA HIS A 27 2.01 -16.41 -4.74
C HIS A 27 2.02 -15.00 -4.12
N ILE A 28 2.80 -14.08 -4.68
CA ILE A 28 2.94 -12.70 -4.15
C ILE A 28 2.93 -11.71 -5.30
N ILE A 29 2.08 -10.70 -5.18
CA ILE A 29 2.05 -9.53 -6.06
C ILE A 29 2.40 -8.31 -5.22
N MET A 30 3.34 -7.49 -5.69
CA MET A 30 3.63 -6.19 -5.08
C MET A 30 3.28 -5.09 -6.07
N ILE A 31 2.32 -4.24 -5.71
CA ILE A 31 1.85 -3.11 -6.53
C ILE A 31 1.74 -1.86 -5.66
N PRO A 32 2.10 -0.67 -6.18
CA PRO A 32 2.70 -0.43 -7.49
C PRO A 32 4.17 -0.94 -7.57
N ARG A 33 4.77 -1.05 -8.76
CA ARG A 33 6.10 -1.68 -8.94
C ARG A 33 7.22 -1.07 -8.08
N ILE A 34 7.05 0.19 -7.65
CA ILE A 34 7.95 0.87 -6.71
C ILE A 34 8.10 0.11 -5.37
N ILE A 35 7.11 -0.67 -4.97
CA ILE A 35 7.14 -1.45 -3.72
C ILE A 35 8.30 -2.45 -3.72
N TYR A 36 8.68 -3.02 -4.87
CA TYR A 36 9.86 -3.87 -4.96
C TYR A 36 11.15 -3.13 -4.56
N ILE A 37 11.27 -1.84 -4.94
CA ILE A 37 12.40 -1.00 -4.54
C ILE A 37 12.36 -0.75 -3.04
N PHE A 38 11.19 -0.46 -2.47
CA PHE A 38 11.05 -0.26 -1.02
C PHE A 38 11.42 -1.52 -0.22
N VAL A 39 11.04 -2.72 -0.69
CA VAL A 39 11.40 -3.98 -0.05
C VAL A 39 12.91 -4.21 -0.10
N LEU A 40 13.55 -3.95 -1.24
CA LEU A 40 15.00 -4.01 -1.37
C LEU A 40 15.69 -3.00 -0.44
N LEU A 41 15.19 -1.76 -0.41
CA LEU A 41 15.70 -0.67 0.42
C LEU A 41 15.59 -1.00 1.91
N LYS A 42 14.47 -1.60 2.34
CA LYS A 42 14.26 -2.05 3.71
C LYS A 42 15.31 -3.09 4.16
N GLY A 43 15.86 -3.88 3.24
CA GLY A 43 16.94 -4.83 3.56
C GLY A 43 18.30 -4.18 3.79
N ILE A 44 18.53 -3.00 3.21
CA ILE A 44 19.82 -2.27 3.26
C ILE A 44 19.82 -1.22 4.38
N PHE A 45 18.67 -0.59 4.64
CA PHE A 45 18.58 0.53 5.55
C PHE A 45 18.30 0.13 7.01
N PRO A 46 18.88 0.85 8.00
CA PRO A 46 18.50 0.70 9.39
C PRO A 46 17.01 1.01 9.62
N VAL A 47 16.38 0.32 10.57
CA VAL A 47 14.94 0.45 10.88
C VAL A 47 14.49 1.90 11.04
N LYS A 48 15.31 2.73 11.71
CA LYS A 48 15.04 4.16 11.93
C LYS A 48 14.83 4.94 10.63
N VAL A 49 15.58 4.62 9.57
CA VAL A 49 15.45 5.28 8.28
C VAL A 49 14.16 4.83 7.59
N SER A 50 13.83 3.54 7.66
CA SER A 50 12.57 3.02 7.09
C SER A 50 11.33 3.62 7.78
N GLU A 51 11.41 3.89 9.09
CA GLU A 51 10.34 4.53 9.85
C GLU A 51 10.15 6.00 9.43
N LEU A 52 11.24 6.75 9.32
CA LEU A 52 11.20 8.14 8.81
C LEU A 52 10.60 8.18 7.40
N LEU A 53 11.01 7.23 6.56
CA LEU A 53 10.54 7.12 5.18
C LEU A 53 9.03 6.81 5.13
N SER A 54 8.54 5.91 5.98
CA SER A 54 7.11 5.60 6.14
C SER A 54 6.28 6.83 6.56
N ARG A 55 6.82 7.66 7.47
CA ARG A 55 6.20 8.93 7.87
C ARG A 55 6.18 9.94 6.73
N VAL A 56 7.27 10.10 5.98
CA VAL A 56 7.36 11.03 4.85
C VAL A 56 6.44 10.65 3.70
N PHE A 57 6.33 9.36 3.40
CA PHE A 57 5.40 8.85 2.38
C PHE A 57 3.95 8.81 2.84
N GLY A 58 3.67 9.12 4.11
CA GLY A 58 2.32 9.19 4.65
C GLY A 58 1.68 7.82 4.86
N ALA A 59 2.44 6.73 4.82
CA ALA A 59 1.92 5.40 5.11
C ALA A 59 1.43 5.31 6.58
N SER A 60 2.17 5.92 7.50
CA SER A 60 1.81 5.98 8.92
C SER A 60 0.59 6.87 9.21
N ASN A 61 0.38 7.92 8.40
CA ASN A 61 -0.68 8.91 8.60
C ASN A 61 -1.90 8.65 7.70
N SER A 62 -1.90 7.54 6.96
CA SER A 62 -2.94 7.21 5.97
C SER A 62 -4.32 7.02 6.59
N MET A 63 -4.37 6.77 7.90
CA MET A 63 -5.60 6.52 8.66
C MET A 63 -5.94 7.65 9.65
N ASP A 64 -5.18 8.74 9.69
CA ASP A 64 -5.39 9.83 10.67
C ASP A 64 -6.78 10.47 10.56
N GLU A 65 -7.34 10.51 9.34
CA GLU A 65 -8.66 11.08 9.05
C GLU A 65 -9.75 10.01 8.90
N PHE A 66 -9.45 8.74 9.15
CA PHE A 66 -10.41 7.66 8.97
C PHE A 66 -11.54 7.75 10.02
N LYS A 67 -12.71 8.19 9.58
CA LYS A 67 -13.94 8.13 10.36
C LYS A 67 -14.64 6.81 10.03
N GLY A 68 -14.55 5.84 10.94
CA GLY A 68 -15.19 4.54 10.79
C GLY A 68 -16.70 4.65 10.52
N ARG A 69 -17.31 3.55 10.07
CA ARG A 69 -18.75 3.53 9.82
C ARG A 69 -19.49 3.66 11.16
N ALA A 70 -20.44 4.60 11.26
CA ALA A 70 -21.36 4.63 12.39
C ALA A 70 -22.09 3.28 12.43
N ALA A 71 -22.13 2.65 13.60
CA ALA A 71 -22.83 1.38 13.77
C ALA A 71 -24.26 1.54 13.23
N ALA A 72 -24.64 0.69 12.29
CA ALA A 72 -26.03 0.57 11.88
C ALA A 72 -26.82 0.27 13.16
N LYS A 73 -27.74 1.15 13.54
CA LYS A 73 -28.74 0.82 14.56
C LYS A 73 -29.40 -0.47 14.08
N LEU A 74 -29.21 -1.55 14.83
CA LEU A 74 -30.13 -2.67 14.78
C LEU A 74 -31.45 -2.13 15.33
N ASP A 75 -32.37 -1.82 14.43
CA ASP A 75 -33.80 -1.74 14.73
C ASP A 75 -34.41 -3.13 14.51
#